data_AF-M6FPY0-F1
#
_entry.id   AF-M6FPY0-F1
#
_cell.length_a   1.000
_cell.length_b   1.000
_cell.length_c   1.000
_cell.angle_alpha   90.00
_cell.angle_beta   90.00
_cell.angle_gamma   90.00
#
_symmetry.space_group_name_H-M   'P 1'
#
loop_
_entity.id
_entity.type
_entity.pdbx_description
1 polymer ?
#
loop_
_entity_poly.entity_id
_entity_poly.type
_entity_poly.pdbx_seq_one_letter_code
_entity_poly.pdbx_strand_id
1 'polypeptide(L)'
;MKFRKFRSSASRTGQIELAPLIDVISFIVIYFLMNATLEKSTVMKIELPRSSSTAQEKKKDELVITVNKDGKTFLDKDTDPVPLEKLAEKINVFLGPLEKREPGKNRVIIRGDGTASYQTVIKVIDKVNEAGVSKFNLAMVRQTGSGEK
;
A
#
# COMPACT_ATOMS: atom_id res chain seq x y z
N MET A 1 -27.54 87.71 22.08
CA MET A 1 -26.85 86.59 21.40
C MET A 1 -26.61 85.46 22.40
N LYS A 2 -27.24 84.28 22.21
CA LYS A 2 -27.00 83.09 23.04
C LYS A 2 -26.09 82.13 22.27
N PHE A 3 -24.88 81.91 22.77
CA PHE A 3 -23.91 81.00 22.18
C PHE A 3 -24.31 79.55 22.47
N ARG A 4 -24.65 78.80 21.42
CA ARG A 4 -24.85 77.34 21.48
C ARG A 4 -23.49 76.67 21.69
N LYS A 5 -23.27 76.07 22.86
CA LYS A 5 -22.09 75.24 23.12
C LYS A 5 -22.17 73.96 22.29
N PHE A 6 -21.20 73.78 21.40
CA PHE A 6 -21.00 72.58 20.61
C PHE A 6 -20.48 71.47 21.57
N ARG A 7 -21.26 70.39 21.76
CA ARG A 7 -20.76 69.22 22.51
C ARG A 7 -19.75 68.49 21.62
N SER A 8 -18.51 68.42 22.06
CA SER A 8 -17.47 67.63 21.42
C SER A 8 -17.87 66.15 21.44
N SER A 9 -17.89 65.52 20.26
CA SER A 9 -18.00 64.07 20.12
C SER A 9 -16.75 63.44 20.75
N ALA A 10 -16.92 62.71 21.84
CA ALA A 10 -15.85 61.90 22.41
C ALA A 10 -15.58 60.73 21.44
N SER A 11 -14.38 60.70 20.88
CA SER A 11 -13.83 59.54 20.17
C SER A 11 -13.95 58.31 21.07
N ARG A 12 -14.83 57.37 20.73
CA ARG A 12 -14.84 56.04 21.35
C ARG A 12 -13.69 55.25 20.75
N THR A 13 -12.56 55.23 21.44
CA THR A 13 -11.50 54.28 21.17
C THR A 13 -12.05 52.90 21.52
N GLY A 14 -12.41 52.11 20.52
CA GLY A 14 -12.92 50.75 20.71
C GLY A 14 -11.82 49.87 21.30
N GLN A 15 -12.05 49.29 22.47
CA GLN A 15 -11.20 48.24 23.01
C GLN A 15 -11.50 46.94 22.27
N ILE A 16 -10.46 46.24 21.80
CA ILE A 16 -10.63 44.92 21.19
C ILE A 16 -10.88 43.94 22.32
N GLU A 17 -12.04 43.27 22.28
CA GLU A 17 -12.36 42.19 23.21
C GLU A 17 -11.64 40.92 22.76
N LEU A 18 -10.76 40.39 23.63
CA LEU A 18 -9.98 39.18 23.32
C LEU A 18 -10.81 37.89 23.46
N ALA A 19 -11.87 37.90 24.27
CA ALA A 19 -12.68 36.70 24.53
C ALA A 19 -13.32 36.11 23.26
N PRO A 20 -13.94 36.90 22.35
CA PRO A 20 -14.43 36.38 21.07
C PRO A 20 -13.32 35.85 20.15
N LEU A 21 -12.11 36.41 20.22
CA LEU A 21 -10.98 35.98 19.40
C LEU A 21 -10.44 34.61 19.85
N ILE A 22 -10.35 34.40 21.16
CA ILE A 22 -9.90 33.12 21.73
C ILE A 22 -10.86 31.98 21.32
N ASP A 23 -12.17 32.25 21.32
CA ASP A 23 -13.18 31.27 20.92
C ASP A 23 -12.98 30.81 19.47
N VAL A 24 -12.82 31.74 18.54
CA VAL A 24 -12.55 31.44 17.13
C VAL A 24 -11.27 30.61 16.93
N ILE A 25 -10.19 30.95 17.63
CA ILE A 25 -8.93 30.20 17.54
C ILE A 25 -9.11 28.79 18.08
N SER A 26 -9.81 28.63 19.21
CA SER A 26 -10.10 27.32 19.80
C SER A 26 -10.95 26.44 18.87
N PHE A 27 -11.92 27.05 18.19
CA PHE A 27 -12.78 26.38 17.22
C PHE A 27 -11.98 25.88 16.01
N ILE A 28 -11.04 26.68 15.49
CA ILE A 28 -10.16 26.28 14.39
C ILE A 28 -9.28 25.09 14.77
N VAL A 29 -8.69 25.09 15.97
CA VAL A 29 -7.83 23.98 16.43
C VAL A 29 -8.63 22.69 16.59
N ILE A 30 -9.80 22.74 17.24
CA ILE A 30 -10.65 21.57 17.43
C ILE A 30 -11.17 21.07 16.07
N TYR A 31 -11.61 21.96 15.19
CA TYR A 31 -12.05 21.61 13.85
C TYR A 31 -10.95 20.91 13.06
N PHE A 32 -9.72 21.44 13.09
CA PHE A 32 -8.57 20.82 12.44
C PHE A 32 -8.27 19.44 13.04
N LEU A 33 -8.24 19.30 14.36
CA LEU A 33 -8.00 18.01 15.01
C LEU A 33 -9.11 16.98 14.73
N MET A 34 -10.37 17.42 14.64
CA MET A 34 -11.51 16.55 14.35
C MET A 34 -11.53 16.08 12.90
N ASN A 35 -11.15 16.95 11.97
CA ASN A 35 -11.13 16.66 10.53
C ASN A 35 -9.76 16.23 10.00
N ALA A 36 -8.72 16.23 10.83
CA ALA A 36 -7.40 15.71 10.49
C ALA A 36 -7.46 14.18 10.43
N THR A 37 -8.02 13.65 9.34
CA THR A 37 -7.82 12.25 8.98
C THR A 37 -6.40 12.09 8.47
N LEU A 38 -5.55 11.46 9.25
CA LEU A 38 -4.28 10.96 8.75
C LEU A 38 -4.61 9.86 7.72
N GLU A 39 -4.50 10.18 6.43
CA GLU A 39 -4.45 9.15 5.41
C GLU A 39 -3.23 8.29 5.69
N LYS A 40 -3.47 7.15 6.35
CA LYS A 40 -2.53 6.05 6.34
C LYS A 40 -2.57 5.49 4.92
N SER A 41 -1.79 6.13 4.04
CA SER A 41 -1.30 5.44 2.85
C SER A 41 -0.74 4.11 3.36
N THR A 42 -1.41 3.01 3.00
CA THR A 42 -0.91 1.66 3.27
C THR A 42 0.44 1.57 2.57
N VAL A 43 1.50 1.94 3.27
CA VAL A 43 2.86 1.59 2.89
C VAL A 43 2.92 0.10 3.17
N MET A 44 2.53 -0.70 2.17
CA MET A 44 2.77 -2.13 2.20
C MET A 44 4.27 -2.30 2.48
N LYS A 45 4.60 -2.82 3.66
CA LYS A 45 5.97 -3.07 4.07
C LYS A 45 6.47 -4.26 3.26
N ILE A 46 6.99 -3.95 2.07
CA ILE A 46 7.63 -4.94 1.21
C ILE A 46 8.96 -5.31 1.86
N GLU A 47 8.95 -6.38 2.65
CA GLU A 47 10.17 -6.99 3.16
C GLU A 47 10.73 -7.89 2.05
N LEU A 48 11.65 -7.33 1.27
CA LEU A 48 12.45 -8.10 0.30
C LEU A 48 13.54 -8.86 1.07
N PRO A 49 13.47 -10.20 1.19
CA PRO A 49 14.60 -10.94 1.74
C PRO A 49 15.79 -10.79 0.81
N ARG A 50 16.96 -10.44 1.38
CA ARG A 50 18.23 -10.43 0.65
C ARG A 50 18.51 -11.85 0.16
N SER A 51 18.63 -11.99 -1.16
CA SER A 51 18.88 -13.26 -1.85
C SER A 51 20.20 -13.90 -1.41
N SER A 52 20.15 -14.78 -0.42
CA SER A 52 21.11 -15.88 -0.28
C SER A 52 20.59 -17.05 -1.12
N SER A 53 21.38 -17.41 -2.12
CA SER A 53 21.19 -18.56 -3.01
C SER A 53 21.27 -19.86 -2.22
N THR A 54 20.20 -20.21 -1.53
CA THR A 54 19.99 -21.57 -1.06
C THR A 54 18.68 -21.99 -1.64
N ALA A 55 18.71 -23.02 -2.48
CA ALA A 55 17.53 -23.75 -2.91
C ALA A 55 16.84 -24.27 -1.65
N GLN A 56 15.98 -23.44 -1.06
CA GLN A 56 15.21 -23.80 0.10
C GLN A 56 14.22 -24.83 -0.42
N GLU A 57 14.37 -26.07 0.03
CA GLU A 57 13.46 -27.17 -0.27
C GLU A 57 12.04 -26.61 -0.18
N LYS A 58 11.29 -26.70 -1.30
CA LYS A 58 9.91 -26.25 -1.35
C LYS A 58 9.18 -26.90 -0.19
N LYS A 59 8.81 -26.11 0.82
CA LYS A 59 7.85 -26.58 1.80
C LYS A 59 6.58 -26.89 1.00
N LYS A 60 5.92 -27.99 1.36
CA LYS A 60 4.78 -28.58 0.64
C LYS A 60 3.59 -27.61 0.43
N ASP A 61 3.62 -26.45 1.10
CA ASP A 61 2.57 -25.43 1.14
C ASP A 61 3.02 -24.06 0.57
N GLU A 62 4.09 -24.03 -0.24
CA GLU A 62 4.61 -22.80 -0.87
C GLU A 62 4.12 -22.66 -2.33
N LEU A 63 3.40 -21.58 -2.63
CA LEU A 63 2.99 -21.22 -3.99
C LEU A 63 3.96 -20.20 -4.58
N VAL A 64 4.59 -20.55 -5.70
CA VAL A 64 5.49 -19.64 -6.44
C VAL A 64 4.75 -19.08 -7.65
N ILE A 65 4.69 -17.76 -7.79
CA ILE A 65 4.14 -17.08 -8.97
C ILE A 65 5.29 -16.42 -9.69
N THR A 66 5.56 -16.81 -10.93
CA THR A 66 6.66 -16.26 -11.72
C THR A 66 6.14 -15.30 -12.76
N VAL A 67 6.75 -14.11 -12.87
CA VAL A 67 6.46 -13.09 -13.88
C VAL A 67 7.67 -12.99 -14.80
N ASN A 68 7.50 -13.36 -16.06
CA ASN A 68 8.56 -13.28 -17.07
C ASN A 68 8.66 -11.87 -17.68
N LYS A 69 9.74 -11.59 -18.39
CA LYS A 69 10.01 -10.31 -19.08
C LYS A 69 8.89 -9.87 -20.04
N ASP A 70 8.22 -10.83 -20.67
CA ASP A 70 7.10 -10.60 -21.58
C ASP A 70 5.78 -10.28 -20.85
N GLY A 71 5.82 -10.18 -19.51
CA GLY A 71 4.66 -9.95 -18.66
C GLY A 71 3.74 -11.14 -18.48
N LYS A 72 4.17 -12.34 -18.92
CA LYS A 72 3.45 -13.59 -18.72
C LYS A 72 3.64 -14.10 -17.29
N THR A 73 2.54 -14.54 -16.69
CA THR A 73 2.48 -15.11 -15.35
C THR A 73 2.42 -16.63 -15.39
N PHE A 74 3.21 -17.28 -14.54
CA PHE A 74 3.28 -18.73 -14.42
C PHE A 74 3.07 -19.11 -12.96
N LEU A 75 2.35 -20.22 -12.73
CA LEU A 75 2.15 -20.77 -11.40
C LEU A 75 3.03 -21.99 -11.19
N ASP A 76 3.80 -21.98 -10.12
CA ASP A 76 4.67 -23.07 -9.69
C ASP A 76 5.60 -23.61 -10.79
N LYS A 77 5.41 -24.86 -11.22
CA LYS A 77 6.14 -25.50 -12.33
C LYS A 77 5.28 -25.60 -13.60
N ASP A 78 4.09 -24.99 -13.64
CA ASP A 78 3.29 -24.99 -14.87
C ASP A 78 4.08 -24.28 -15.98
N THR A 79 4.16 -24.97 -17.12
CA THR A 79 4.81 -24.44 -18.32
C THR A 79 3.87 -23.48 -19.07
N ASP A 80 2.58 -23.54 -18.74
CA ASP A 80 1.55 -22.74 -19.39
C ASP A 80 1.37 -21.37 -18.71
N PRO A 81 1.38 -20.27 -19.48
CA PRO A 81 1.09 -18.96 -18.95
C PRO A 81 -0.36 -18.89 -18.49
N VAL A 82 -0.56 -18.46 -17.25
CA VAL A 82 -1.87 -18.20 -16.67
C VAL A 82 -2.26 -16.76 -16.98
N PRO A 83 -3.43 -16.49 -17.57
CA PRO A 83 -3.92 -15.12 -17.74
C PRO A 83 -4.12 -14.42 -16.39
N LEU A 84 -3.85 -13.12 -16.32
CA LEU A 84 -3.98 -12.31 -15.10
C LEU A 84 -5.38 -12.39 -14.48
N GLU A 85 -6.41 -12.51 -15.32
CA GLU A 85 -7.82 -12.59 -14.91
C GLU A 85 -8.13 -13.88 -14.17
N LYS A 86 -7.46 -14.99 -14.53
CA LYS A 86 -7.63 -16.31 -13.92
C LYS A 86 -6.65 -16.58 -12.79
N LEU A 87 -5.73 -15.65 -12.55
CA LEU A 87 -4.66 -15.82 -11.58
C LEU A 87 -5.21 -15.97 -10.16
N ALA A 88 -6.15 -15.11 -9.76
CA ALA A 88 -6.77 -15.15 -8.43
C ALA A 88 -7.53 -16.47 -8.18
N GLU A 89 -8.26 -16.95 -9.19
CA GLU A 89 -8.97 -18.23 -9.13
C GLU A 89 -8.00 -19.40 -8.94
N LYS A 90 -6.93 -19.47 -9.75
CA LYS A 90 -5.91 -20.52 -9.62
C LYS A 90 -5.19 -20.49 -8.27
N ILE A 91 -4.88 -19.30 -7.75
CA ILE A 91 -4.31 -19.14 -6.41
C ILE A 91 -5.26 -19.71 -5.35
N ASN A 92 -6.56 -19.44 -5.48
CA ASN A 92 -7.58 -19.94 -4.57
C ASN A 92 -7.74 -21.46 -4.62
N VAL A 93 -7.63 -22.07 -5.81
CA VAL A 93 -7.63 -23.53 -5.98
C VAL A 93 -6.41 -24.15 -5.29
N PHE A 94 -5.23 -23.55 -5.45
CA PHE A 94 -4.00 -24.08 -4.86
C PHE A 94 -3.94 -23.95 -3.34
N LEU A 95 -4.29 -22.76 -2.82
CA LEU A 95 -4.23 -22.47 -1.38
C LEU A 95 -5.47 -22.94 -0.61
N GLY A 96 -6.51 -23.40 -1.30
CA GLY A 96 -7.79 -23.76 -0.72
C GLY A 96 -8.59 -22.56 -0.19
N PRO A 97 -9.77 -22.81 0.42
CA PRO A 97 -10.64 -21.77 0.97
C PRO A 97 -9.90 -20.91 1.99
N LEU A 98 -10.15 -19.59 1.97
CA LEU A 98 -9.52 -18.62 2.88
C LEU A 98 -9.61 -19.02 4.36
N GLU A 99 -10.72 -19.63 4.75
CA GLU A 99 -11.01 -20.09 6.12
C GLU A 99 -10.10 -21.22 6.61
N LYS A 100 -9.48 -21.98 5.70
CA LYS A 100 -8.55 -23.07 6.03
C LYS A 100 -7.09 -22.65 5.94
N ARG A 101 -6.80 -21.39 5.59
CA ARG A 101 -5.44 -20.90 5.42
C ARG A 101 -4.85 -20.52 6.77
N GLU A 102 -3.92 -21.32 7.26
CA GLU A 102 -3.20 -20.99 8.48
C GLU A 102 -2.17 -19.88 8.20
N PRO A 103 -2.16 -18.79 9.01
CA PRO A 103 -1.17 -17.74 8.89
C PRO A 103 0.22 -18.28 9.26
N GLY A 104 1.03 -18.60 8.25
CA GLY A 104 2.41 -19.07 8.40
C GLY A 104 2.76 -20.35 7.62
N LYS A 105 1.77 -21.19 7.27
CA LYS A 105 1.97 -22.36 6.40
C LYS A 105 1.89 -22.00 4.91
N ASN A 106 0.91 -21.17 4.55
CA ASN A 106 0.65 -20.82 3.17
C ASN A 106 1.52 -19.63 2.75
N ARG A 107 2.68 -19.92 2.17
CA ARG A 107 3.63 -18.90 1.72
C ARG A 107 3.47 -18.68 0.23
N VAL A 108 3.12 -17.45 -0.16
CA VAL A 108 3.14 -17.04 -1.58
C VAL A 108 4.44 -16.31 -1.85
N ILE A 109 5.18 -16.75 -2.87
CA ILE A 109 6.38 -16.09 -3.35
C ILE A 109 6.14 -15.60 -4.77
N ILE A 110 6.23 -14.29 -4.98
CA ILE A 110 6.15 -13.67 -6.30
C ILE A 110 7.60 -13.49 -6.79
N ARG A 111 7.95 -14.21 -7.86
CA ARG A 111 9.24 -14.17 -8.54
C ARG A 111 9.13 -13.32 -9.80
N GLY A 112 9.80 -12.17 -9.85
CA GLY A 112 9.92 -11.37 -11.06
C GLY A 112 11.25 -11.64 -11.77
N ASP A 113 11.23 -11.72 -13.10
CA ASP A 113 12.46 -11.48 -13.87
C ASP A 113 12.88 -10.02 -13.68
N GLY A 114 14.19 -9.76 -13.51
CA GLY A 114 14.72 -8.40 -13.32
C GLY A 114 14.46 -7.44 -14.49
N THR A 115 14.05 -7.97 -15.65
CA THR A 115 13.66 -7.19 -16.83
C THR A 115 12.15 -7.04 -17.00
N ALA A 116 11.33 -7.65 -16.14
CA ALA A 116 9.88 -7.54 -16.20
C ALA A 116 9.42 -6.12 -15.85
N SER A 117 8.40 -5.63 -16.56
CA SER A 117 7.81 -4.32 -16.28
C SER A 117 7.25 -4.28 -14.86
N TYR A 118 7.65 -3.27 -14.11
CA TYR A 118 7.16 -3.04 -12.75
C TYR A 118 5.63 -2.94 -12.68
N GLN A 119 4.99 -2.37 -13.71
CA GLN A 119 3.53 -2.30 -13.80
C GLN A 119 2.88 -3.69 -13.83
N THR A 120 3.50 -4.65 -14.52
CA THR A 120 2.99 -6.02 -14.57
C THR A 120 3.10 -6.69 -13.22
N VAL A 121 4.21 -6.47 -12.50
CA VAL A 121 4.40 -7.01 -11.15
C VAL A 121 3.35 -6.45 -10.19
N ILE A 122 3.00 -5.16 -10.28
CA ILE A 122 1.92 -4.56 -9.49
C ILE A 122 0.58 -5.24 -9.78
N LYS A 123 0.21 -5.41 -11.05
CA LYS A 123 -1.05 -6.09 -11.43
C LYS A 123 -1.13 -7.51 -10.86
N VAL A 124 -0.01 -8.21 -10.80
CA VAL A 124 0.08 -9.55 -10.18
C VAL A 124 -0.14 -9.47 -8.67
N ILE A 125 0.48 -8.50 -8.00
CA ILE A 125 0.28 -8.26 -6.56
C ILE A 125 -1.20 -7.95 -6.27
N ASP A 126 -1.85 -7.13 -7.09
CA ASP A 126 -3.27 -6.81 -6.94
C ASP A 126 -4.14 -8.07 -7.03
N LYS A 127 -3.84 -8.96 -7.97
CA LYS A 127 -4.54 -10.25 -8.11
C LYS A 127 -4.27 -11.22 -6.96
N VAL A 128 -3.06 -11.20 -6.39
CA VAL A 128 -2.72 -11.97 -5.20
C VAL A 128 -3.48 -11.44 -3.96
N ASN A 129 -3.59 -10.12 -3.83
CA ASN A 129 -4.40 -9.48 -2.79
C ASN A 129 -5.89 -9.78 -2.95
N GLU A 130 -6.42 -9.76 -4.18
CA GLU A 130 -7.80 -10.15 -4.51
C GLU A 130 -8.09 -11.61 -4.11
N ALA A 131 -7.09 -12.49 -4.22
CA ALA A 131 -7.15 -13.86 -3.73
C ALA A 131 -7.04 -14.00 -2.19
N GLY A 132 -7.07 -12.88 -1.44
CA GLY A 132 -7.06 -12.83 0.01
C GLY A 132 -5.70 -13.18 0.65
N VAL A 133 -4.61 -13.08 -0.11
CA VAL A 133 -3.25 -13.31 0.39
C VAL A 133 -2.65 -11.98 0.85
N SER A 134 -2.64 -11.76 2.16
CA SER A 134 -2.11 -10.52 2.76
C SER A 134 -0.60 -10.54 3.06
N LYS A 135 0.03 -11.73 3.03
CA LYS A 135 1.45 -11.92 3.28
C LYS A 135 2.08 -12.69 2.14
N PHE A 136 2.94 -12.03 1.37
CA PHE A 136 3.70 -12.62 0.27
C PHE A 136 5.15 -12.14 0.32
N ASN A 137 6.07 -12.94 -0.23
CA ASN A 137 7.47 -12.58 -0.39
C ASN A 137 7.75 -12.23 -1.85
N LEU A 138 8.55 -11.19 -2.08
CA LEU A 138 9.04 -10.84 -3.41
C LEU A 138 10.47 -11.37 -3.58
N ALA A 139 10.72 -12.02 -4.71
CA ALA A 139 12.04 -12.47 -5.11
C ALA A 139 12.31 -12.08 -6.56
N MET A 140 13.58 -11.82 -6.90
CA MET A 140 13.99 -11.63 -8.29
C MET A 140 14.73 -12.87 -8.77
N VAL A 141 14.40 -13.32 -9.98
CA VAL A 141 15.21 -14.31 -10.69
C VAL A 141 16.43 -13.58 -11.21
N ARG A 142 17.58 -13.79 -10.57
CA ARG A 142 18.87 -13.45 -11.17
C ARG A 142 19.07 -14.43 -12.30
N GLN A 143 19.10 -13.96 -13.54
CA GLN A 143 19.64 -14.76 -14.63
C GLN A 143 21.09 -15.08 -14.27
N THR A 144 21.32 -16.24 -13.67
CA THR A 144 22.63 -16.86 -13.69
C THR A 144 22.91 -17.11 -15.15
N GLY A 145 23.70 -16.22 -15.75
CA GLY A 145 24.37 -16.49 -16.99
C GLY A 145 25.06 -17.83 -16.84
N SER A 146 24.53 -18.82 -17.55
CA SER A 146 25.31 -19.97 -17.98
C SER A 146 26.36 -19.42 -18.95
N GLY A 147 27.50 -19.00 -18.41
CA GLY A 147 28.78 -19.07 -19.12
C GLY A 147 29.45 -20.34 -18.57
N GLU A 148 29.48 -21.44 -19.28
CA GLU A 148 30.39 -21.72 -20.40
C GLU A 148 31.87 -21.73 -19.95
N LYS A 149 32.25 -22.74 -19.17
CA LYS A 149 33.10 -23.89 -19.57
C LYS A 149 33.46 -24.73 -18.35
#